data_AF-A0ABD1EMN1-F1
#
_entry.id   AF-A0ABD1EMN1-F1
#
_cell.length_a   1.000
_cell.length_b   1.000
_cell.length_c   1.000
_cell.angle_alpha   90.00
_cell.angle_beta   90.00
_cell.angle_gamma   90.00
#
_symmetry.space_group_name_H-M   'P 1'
#
loop_
_entity.id
_entity.type
_entity.pdbx_description
1 polymer ?
#
loop_
_entity_poly.entity_id
_entity_poly.type
_entity_poly.pdbx_seq_one_letter_code
_entity_poly.pdbx_strand_id
1 'polypeptide(L)'
;MMSDESENDIVYEENQESDLYYNKYKLLLEECSQLQRANEILVFRIQEVNKITKRRHKEVQFFRHRLMNIHDEDWSVIPPEVLSDEDVDIKPNIHTIPKKEIKLEKTDDPIKEKQEKPKSEKQPKSTKRPPRKKLSKTEKDPNAPKRPSNPFFQFCQEQRQLLMEQITSGLKPGEVEPTKQELTRQLALKWNSLSPPDKKVYVDRYERSKEKYNAEMEDYKRTK
;
A
#
# COMPACT_ATOMS: atom_id res chain seq x y z
N MET A 1 -46.46 75.13 9.53
CA MET A 1 -45.01 75.07 9.26
C MET A 1 -44.68 73.60 9.05
N MET A 2 -44.45 73.24 7.79
CA MET A 2 -43.88 71.96 7.38
C MET A 2 -42.38 72.06 7.65
N SER A 3 -41.79 71.11 8.38
CA SER A 3 -40.35 70.89 8.37
C SER A 3 -40.13 69.43 8.05
N ASP A 4 -39.52 69.26 6.89
CA ASP A 4 -39.20 68.06 6.16
C ASP A 4 -37.99 67.38 6.82
N GLU A 5 -38.19 66.25 7.50
CA GLU A 5 -37.12 65.40 8.06
C GLU A 5 -36.83 64.21 7.11
N SER A 6 -36.80 64.45 5.79
CA SER A 6 -36.42 63.46 4.78
C SER A 6 -34.94 63.50 4.35
N GLU A 7 -34.06 64.17 5.09
CA GLU A 7 -32.62 64.24 4.76
C GLU A 7 -31.75 63.35 5.67
N ASN A 8 -32.17 62.11 5.89
CA ASN A 8 -31.23 61.07 6.31
C ASN A 8 -31.48 59.74 5.58
N ASP A 9 -31.86 59.83 4.30
CA ASP A 9 -31.41 58.86 3.30
C ASP A 9 -29.90 59.06 3.07
N ILE A 10 -29.11 58.79 4.12
CA ILE A 10 -27.72 58.39 3.89
C ILE A 10 -27.85 56.98 3.34
N VAL A 11 -27.97 56.96 2.02
CA VAL A 11 -27.66 55.83 1.16
C VAL A 11 -26.50 55.10 1.83
N TYR A 12 -26.77 53.88 2.32
CA TYR A 12 -25.73 52.91 2.63
C TYR A 12 -25.10 52.55 1.27
N GLU A 13 -24.31 53.48 0.72
CA GLU A 13 -23.51 53.31 -0.47
C GLU A 13 -22.48 52.23 -0.14
N GLU A 14 -22.83 51.01 -0.54
CA GLU A 14 -21.99 50.15 -1.38
C GLU A 14 -20.46 50.29 -1.21
N ASN A 15 -19.96 50.19 0.03
CA ASN A 15 -18.58 49.72 0.27
C ASN A 15 -18.58 48.18 0.35
N GLN A 16 -18.99 47.57 -0.77
CA GLN A 16 -19.14 46.12 -0.97
C GLN A 16 -17.82 45.36 -1.15
N GLU A 17 -16.65 45.97 -0.90
CA GLU A 17 -15.38 45.37 -1.33
C GLU A 17 -14.76 44.34 -0.36
N SER A 18 -15.10 44.38 0.93
CA SER A 18 -14.80 43.33 1.93
C SER A 18 -15.00 43.96 3.29
N ASP A 19 -16.12 43.68 3.96
CA ASP A 19 -16.11 43.83 5.41
C ASP A 19 -15.09 42.81 5.94
N LEU A 20 -13.89 43.31 6.23
CA LEU A 20 -12.70 42.54 6.55
C LEU A 20 -12.96 41.62 7.75
N TYR A 21 -13.86 42.06 8.65
CA TYR A 21 -14.32 41.26 9.79
C TYR A 21 -15.28 40.15 9.36
N TYR A 22 -16.20 40.42 8.45
CA TYR A 22 -17.10 39.41 7.90
C TYR A 22 -16.34 38.29 7.15
N ASN A 23 -15.33 38.66 6.37
CA ASN A 23 -14.47 37.68 5.68
C ASN A 23 -13.64 36.85 6.66
N LYS A 24 -13.06 37.48 7.69
CA LYS A 24 -12.35 36.76 8.77
C LYS A 24 -13.27 35.81 9.52
N TYR A 25 -14.50 36.24 9.83
CA TYR A 25 -15.52 35.40 10.46
C TYR A 25 -15.88 34.19 9.59
N LYS A 26 -16.08 34.40 8.28
CA LYS A 26 -16.40 33.31 7.34
C LYS A 26 -15.25 32.31 7.23
N LEU A 27 -14.00 32.78 7.19
CA LEU A 27 -12.82 31.91 7.19
C LEU A 27 -12.73 31.10 8.50
N LEU A 28 -12.96 31.73 9.65
CA LEU A 28 -12.98 31.04 10.94
C LEU A 28 -14.09 29.99 11.00
N LEU A 29 -15.27 30.29 10.45
CA LEU A 29 -16.39 29.35 10.39
C LEU A 29 -16.05 28.13 9.52
N GLU A 30 -15.40 28.36 8.37
CA GLU A 30 -14.92 27.30 7.49
C GLU A 30 -13.82 26.45 8.17
N GLU A 31 -12.88 27.08 8.88
CA GLU A 31 -11.84 26.38 9.64
C GLU A 31 -12.46 25.50 10.75
N CYS A 32 -13.43 26.03 11.51
CA CYS A 32 -14.19 25.26 12.49
C CYS A 32 -14.91 24.07 11.84
N SER A 33 -15.51 24.25 10.65
CA SER A 33 -16.14 23.16 9.89
C SER A 33 -15.12 22.08 9.48
N GLN A 34 -13.93 22.49 9.05
CA GLN A 34 -12.85 21.56 8.68
C GLN A 34 -12.33 20.78 9.89
N LEU A 35 -12.12 21.46 11.03
CA LEU A 35 -11.75 20.83 12.28
C LEU A 35 -12.80 19.81 12.74
N GLN A 36 -14.09 20.17 12.64
CA GLN A 36 -15.18 19.26 12.96
C GLN A 36 -15.15 17.99 12.08
N ARG A 37 -15.01 18.15 10.76
CA ARG A 37 -14.87 17.02 9.82
C ARG A 37 -13.64 16.15 10.12
N ALA A 38 -12.51 16.77 10.44
CA ALA A 38 -11.28 16.04 10.80
C ALA A 38 -11.47 15.24 12.09
N ASN A 39 -12.12 15.82 13.11
CA ASN A 39 -12.46 15.15 14.36
C ASN A 39 -13.38 13.94 14.13
N GLU A 40 -14.40 14.08 13.28
CA GLU A 40 -15.29 12.97 12.92
C GLU A 40 -14.53 11.79 12.28
N ILE A 41 -13.58 12.09 11.38
CA ILE A 41 -12.71 11.08 10.77
C ILE A 41 -11.84 10.38 11.83
N LEU A 42 -11.24 11.15 12.75
CA LEU A 42 -10.44 10.60 13.84
C LEU A 42 -11.26 9.70 14.76
N VAL A 43 -12.46 10.14 15.15
CA VAL A 43 -13.38 9.34 15.97
C VAL A 43 -13.73 8.03 15.27
N PHE A 44 -14.07 8.06 13.98
CA PHE A 44 -14.35 6.85 13.20
C PHE A 44 -13.14 5.90 13.17
N ARG A 45 -11.94 6.43 12.97
CA ARG A 45 -10.70 5.63 12.97
C ARG A 45 -10.45 4.99 14.33
N ILE A 46 -10.65 5.73 15.43
CA ILE A 46 -10.53 5.21 16.79
C ILE A 46 -11.52 4.08 17.03
N GLN A 47 -12.77 4.23 16.58
CA GLN A 47 -13.78 3.19 16.69
C GLN A 47 -13.38 1.91 15.96
N GLU A 48 -12.83 2.03 14.74
CA GLU A 48 -12.39 0.88 13.96
C GLU A 48 -11.19 0.17 14.59
N VAL A 49 -10.21 0.94 15.10
CA VAL A 49 -9.07 0.37 15.85
C VAL A 49 -9.58 -0.34 17.10
N ASN A 50 -10.47 0.27 17.89
CA ASN A 50 -11.05 -0.35 19.08
C ASN A 50 -11.78 -1.66 18.75
N LYS A 51 -12.48 -1.72 17.61
CA LYS A 51 -13.15 -2.94 17.14
C LYS A 51 -12.16 -4.04 16.80
N ILE A 52 -11.07 -3.71 16.10
CA ILE A 52 -9.99 -4.66 15.79
C ILE A 52 -9.32 -5.15 17.08
N THR A 53 -9.00 -4.25 18.00
CA THR A 53 -8.38 -4.59 19.29
C THR A 53 -9.28 -5.49 20.12
N LYS A 54 -10.59 -5.19 20.23
CA LYS A 54 -11.56 -6.05 20.92
C LYS A 54 -11.65 -7.44 20.31
N ARG A 55 -11.61 -7.54 18.98
CA ARG A 55 -11.62 -8.84 18.28
C ARG A 55 -10.37 -9.65 18.61
N ARG A 56 -9.19 -9.04 18.48
CA ARG A 56 -7.91 -9.69 18.82
C ARG A 56 -7.88 -10.12 20.28
N HIS A 57 -8.36 -9.28 21.18
CA HIS A 57 -8.43 -9.62 22.60
C HIS A 57 -9.29 -10.86 22.86
N LYS A 58 -10.45 -10.97 22.21
CA LYS A 58 -11.31 -12.17 22.29
C LYS A 58 -10.63 -13.41 21.72
N GLU A 59 -9.91 -13.29 20.60
CA GLU A 59 -9.16 -14.39 20.00
C GLU A 59 -8.03 -14.85 20.93
N VAL A 60 -7.25 -13.93 21.47
CA VAL A 60 -6.18 -14.23 22.45
C VAL A 60 -6.76 -14.87 23.70
N GLN A 61 -7.86 -14.33 24.25
CA GLN A 61 -8.54 -14.93 25.38
C GLN A 61 -9.02 -16.35 25.05
N PHE A 62 -9.62 -16.56 23.87
CA PHE A 62 -10.06 -17.89 23.45
C PHE A 62 -8.89 -18.88 23.40
N PHE A 63 -7.77 -18.49 22.79
CA PHE A 63 -6.58 -19.34 22.76
C PHE A 63 -6.00 -19.58 24.14
N ARG A 64 -5.98 -18.57 25.02
CA ARG A 64 -5.53 -18.72 26.41
C ARG A 64 -6.37 -19.74 27.16
N HIS A 65 -7.70 -19.62 27.15
CA HIS A 65 -8.58 -20.59 27.82
C HIS A 65 -8.43 -21.98 27.20
N ARG A 66 -8.31 -22.08 25.87
CA ARG A 66 -8.10 -23.36 25.20
C ARG A 66 -6.77 -24.01 25.58
N LEU A 67 -5.70 -23.24 25.69
CA LEU A 67 -4.38 -23.74 26.06
C LEU A 67 -4.31 -24.12 27.54
N MET A 68 -4.89 -23.31 28.43
CA MET A 68 -5.04 -23.65 29.85
C MET A 68 -5.75 -24.99 30.03
N ASN A 69 -6.87 -25.20 29.33
CA ASN A 69 -7.63 -26.45 29.44
C ASN A 69 -6.90 -27.70 28.90
N ILE A 70 -5.89 -27.54 28.04
CA ILE A 70 -5.17 -28.67 27.42
C ILE A 70 -3.86 -28.96 28.15
N HIS A 71 -3.19 -27.91 28.65
CA HIS A 71 -1.82 -28.01 29.14
C HIS A 71 -1.65 -27.55 30.60
N ASP A 72 -2.69 -27.03 31.27
CA ASP A 72 -2.66 -26.48 32.64
C ASP A 72 -1.55 -25.43 32.91
N GLU A 73 -0.91 -24.93 31.85
CA GLU A 73 0.16 -23.94 31.88
C GLU A 73 -0.34 -22.60 31.35
N ASP A 74 -0.04 -21.52 32.08
CA ASP A 74 -0.38 -20.17 31.66
C ASP A 74 0.70 -19.61 30.74
N TRP A 75 0.60 -19.94 29.44
CA TRP A 75 1.50 -19.48 28.36
C TRP A 75 1.50 -17.95 28.15
N SER A 76 0.81 -17.18 29.01
CA SER A 76 0.90 -15.72 29.07
C SER A 76 2.03 -15.21 29.95
N VAL A 77 2.60 -16.07 30.80
CA VAL A 77 3.75 -15.76 31.64
C VAL A 77 4.99 -16.23 30.90
N ILE A 78 5.86 -15.29 30.51
CA ILE A 78 7.22 -15.63 30.07
C ILE A 78 7.88 -16.30 31.29
N PRO A 79 8.31 -17.57 31.20
CA PRO A 79 8.98 -18.22 32.31
C PRO A 79 10.12 -17.32 32.80
N PRO A 80 10.23 -17.02 34.11
CA PRO A 80 11.37 -16.30 34.63
C PRO A 80 12.60 -17.10 34.19
N GLU A 81 13.46 -16.45 33.42
CA GLU A 81 14.71 -17.01 32.95
C GLU A 81 15.46 -17.48 34.20
N VAL A 82 15.52 -18.80 34.39
CA VAL A 82 16.27 -19.39 35.50
C VAL A 82 17.73 -19.17 35.15
N LEU A 83 18.25 -18.01 35.53
CA LEU A 83 19.67 -17.77 35.64
C LEU A 83 20.17 -18.68 36.75
N SER A 84 20.57 -19.90 36.37
CA SER A 84 21.51 -20.65 37.18
C SER A 84 22.83 -19.87 37.18
N ASP A 85 23.36 -19.58 38.36
CA ASP A 85 24.54 -18.75 38.65
C ASP A 85 25.88 -19.27 38.08
N GLU A 86 25.91 -19.92 36.91
CA GLU A 86 27.12 -20.59 36.41
C GLU A 86 27.73 -20.01 35.13
N ASP A 87 27.09 -19.12 34.36
CA ASP A 87 27.71 -18.60 33.13
C ASP A 87 27.77 -17.07 33.09
N VAL A 88 28.83 -16.56 33.72
CA VAL A 88 29.36 -15.21 33.53
C VAL A 88 29.97 -15.12 32.12
N ASP A 89 29.71 -14.00 31.43
CA ASP A 89 30.37 -13.52 30.21
C ASP A 89 29.94 -14.05 28.82
N ILE A 90 28.71 -13.76 28.38
CA ILE A 90 28.47 -13.50 26.93
C ILE A 90 27.51 -12.31 26.74
N LYS A 91 28.03 -11.22 26.18
CA LYS A 91 27.24 -10.04 25.75
C LYS A 91 26.13 -10.44 24.76
N PRO A 92 24.94 -9.80 24.78
CA PRO A 92 23.84 -10.15 23.89
C PRO A 92 24.15 -9.73 22.44
N ASN A 93 24.58 -10.70 21.62
CA ASN A 93 24.75 -10.53 20.19
C ASN A 93 23.39 -10.80 19.48
N ILE A 94 22.59 -9.74 19.32
CA ILE A 94 21.39 -9.77 18.46
C ILE A 94 21.84 -9.66 17.00
N HIS A 95 22.34 -10.77 16.45
CA HIS A 95 22.36 -10.98 15.00
C HIS A 95 22.54 -12.45 14.69
N THR A 96 21.50 -13.07 14.11
CA THR A 96 21.55 -13.81 12.83
C THR A 96 20.31 -14.69 12.65
N ILE A 97 19.45 -14.29 11.70
CA ILE A 97 18.52 -15.20 11.04
C ILE A 97 19.32 -15.87 9.91
N PRO A 98 19.46 -17.21 9.86
CA PRO A 98 20.27 -17.84 8.83
C PRO A 98 19.55 -17.80 7.46
N LYS A 99 20.15 -17.06 6.52
CA LYS A 99 19.89 -17.15 5.08
C LYS A 99 20.41 -18.50 4.58
N LYS A 100 19.53 -19.30 3.98
CA LYS A 100 19.90 -20.52 3.26
C LYS A 100 20.39 -20.15 1.85
N GLU A 101 21.65 -20.47 1.56
CA GLU A 101 22.32 -20.23 0.29
C GLU A 101 21.76 -21.14 -0.82
N ILE A 102 21.51 -20.57 -2.00
CA ILE A 102 21.24 -21.29 -3.25
C ILE A 102 22.48 -21.15 -4.13
N LYS A 103 23.11 -22.29 -4.46
CA LYS A 103 24.26 -22.39 -5.38
C LYS A 103 23.83 -22.04 -6.81
N LEU A 104 24.58 -21.14 -7.45
CA LEU A 104 24.59 -20.90 -8.89
C LEU A 104 25.78 -21.65 -9.51
N GLU A 105 25.51 -22.44 -10.55
CA GLU A 105 26.53 -22.84 -11.54
C GLU A 105 26.27 -22.12 -12.87
N LYS A 106 27.38 -21.66 -13.47
CA LYS A 106 27.48 -21.01 -14.78
C LYS A 106 27.67 -22.05 -15.88
N THR A 107 27.21 -21.73 -17.10
CA THR A 107 27.90 -21.90 -18.40
C THR A 107 27.05 -21.14 -19.44
N ASP A 108 27.55 -20.04 -20.02
CA ASP A 108 28.33 -19.91 -21.27
C ASP A 108 27.45 -19.77 -22.55
N ASP A 109 27.67 -18.66 -23.24
CA ASP A 109 27.16 -18.20 -24.55
C ASP A 109 27.33 -19.26 -25.68
N PRO A 110 26.66 -19.23 -26.89
CA PRO A 110 26.55 -18.03 -27.77
C PRO A 110 25.40 -17.89 -28.84
N ILE A 111 25.14 -16.62 -29.21
CA ILE A 111 24.96 -16.02 -30.57
C ILE A 111 23.73 -16.34 -31.49
N LYS A 112 23.14 -15.23 -32.03
CA LYS A 112 22.29 -15.02 -33.26
C LYS A 112 20.83 -15.53 -33.20
N GLU A 113 19.80 -14.92 -33.80
CA GLU A 113 19.66 -14.04 -34.97
C GLU A 113 18.35 -13.23 -34.90
N LYS A 114 18.27 -12.17 -35.72
CA LYS A 114 17.20 -11.17 -35.87
C LYS A 114 15.86 -11.77 -36.33
N GLN A 115 14.72 -11.12 -36.01
CA GLN A 115 13.71 -10.70 -37.01
C GLN A 115 12.61 -9.78 -36.42
N GLU A 116 12.04 -8.96 -37.30
CA GLU A 116 11.27 -7.74 -37.07
C GLU A 116 9.74 -7.93 -37.02
N LYS A 117 9.06 -7.06 -36.22
CA LYS A 117 7.74 -6.34 -36.39
C LYS A 117 6.68 -6.87 -37.40
N PRO A 118 5.34 -6.65 -37.19
CA PRO A 118 4.78 -5.33 -36.86
C PRO A 118 3.46 -5.23 -36.03
N LYS A 119 3.16 -3.97 -35.73
CA LYS A 119 2.00 -3.34 -35.08
C LYS A 119 0.64 -3.60 -35.78
N SER A 120 -0.44 -3.61 -34.99
CA SER A 120 -1.71 -2.90 -35.28
C SER A 120 -2.34 -2.52 -33.92
N GLU A 121 -2.32 -1.26 -33.52
CA GLU A 121 -3.23 -0.14 -33.83
C GLU A 121 -4.58 -0.21 -33.07
N LYS A 122 -4.80 0.84 -32.27
CA LYS A 122 -5.88 1.04 -31.31
C LYS A 122 -7.19 1.41 -32.03
N GLN A 123 -8.34 1.16 -31.39
CA GLN A 123 -9.41 2.16 -31.11
C GLN A 123 -10.53 1.54 -30.22
N PRO A 124 -11.36 2.36 -29.54
CA PRO A 124 -11.84 2.14 -28.18
C PRO A 124 -13.31 1.69 -28.11
N LYS A 125 -13.70 0.95 -27.06
CA LYS A 125 -15.12 0.84 -26.66
C LYS A 125 -15.29 0.86 -25.14
N SER A 126 -15.89 1.96 -24.69
CA SER A 126 -16.58 2.15 -23.42
C SER A 126 -17.79 1.23 -23.29
N THR A 127 -17.86 0.41 -22.24
CA THR A 127 -19.14 -0.02 -21.64
C THR A 127 -18.90 -0.40 -20.17
N LYS A 128 -19.72 0.18 -19.29
CA LYS A 128 -19.74 -0.07 -17.84
C LYS A 128 -19.96 -1.57 -17.59
N ARG A 129 -19.03 -2.22 -16.90
CA ARG A 129 -19.14 -3.64 -16.53
C ARG A 129 -19.82 -3.79 -15.15
N PRO A 130 -20.75 -4.75 -14.97
CA PRO A 130 -21.40 -5.00 -13.69
C PRO A 130 -20.41 -5.57 -12.65
N PRO A 131 -20.72 -5.48 -11.34
CA PRO A 131 -19.82 -5.91 -10.28
C PRO A 131 -19.60 -7.43 -10.38
N ARG A 132 -18.35 -7.84 -10.65
CA ARG A 132 -17.95 -9.24 -10.71
C ARG A 132 -18.16 -9.88 -9.34
N LYS A 133 -19.05 -10.87 -9.26
CA LYS A 133 -19.16 -11.81 -8.14
C LYS A 133 -17.78 -12.39 -7.85
N LYS A 134 -17.33 -12.32 -6.59
CA LYS A 134 -16.05 -12.88 -6.14
C LYS A 134 -16.13 -14.40 -6.29
N LEU A 135 -15.55 -14.95 -7.36
CA LEU A 135 -15.38 -16.39 -7.48
C LEU A 135 -14.53 -16.87 -6.31
N SER A 136 -15.01 -17.91 -5.61
CA SER A 136 -14.24 -18.64 -4.62
C SER A 136 -12.90 -19.03 -5.24
N LYS A 137 -11.82 -18.78 -4.50
CA LYS A 137 -10.46 -19.03 -4.98
C LYS A 137 -10.32 -20.55 -5.10
N THR A 138 -10.45 -21.08 -6.31
CA THR A 138 -10.08 -22.47 -6.59
C THR A 138 -8.67 -22.72 -6.09
N GLU A 139 -8.47 -23.80 -5.35
CA GLU A 139 -7.15 -24.25 -4.92
C GLU A 139 -6.29 -24.40 -6.17
N LYS A 140 -5.15 -23.71 -6.20
CA LYS A 140 -4.22 -23.80 -7.34
C LYS A 140 -3.35 -25.02 -7.07
N ASP A 141 -3.26 -25.90 -8.06
CA ASP A 141 -2.33 -27.04 -8.02
C ASP A 141 -0.91 -26.53 -7.69
N PRO A 142 -0.23 -27.07 -6.67
CA PRO A 142 1.08 -26.58 -6.24
C PRO A 142 2.18 -26.82 -7.27
N ASN A 143 1.98 -27.76 -8.20
CA ASN A 143 2.93 -28.09 -9.28
C ASN A 143 2.66 -27.30 -10.58
N ALA A 144 1.59 -26.50 -10.65
CA ALA A 144 1.33 -25.69 -11.84
C ALA A 144 2.31 -24.50 -11.89
N PRO A 145 2.97 -24.24 -13.03
CA PRO A 145 3.89 -23.13 -13.12
C PRO A 145 3.17 -21.80 -12.88
N LYS A 146 3.90 -20.83 -12.35
CA LYS A 146 3.32 -19.55 -11.91
C LYS A 146 3.32 -18.55 -13.05
N ARG A 147 2.17 -17.90 -13.29
CA ARG A 147 2.05 -16.88 -14.34
C ARG A 147 3.06 -15.75 -14.15
N PRO A 148 3.70 -15.27 -15.23
CA PRO A 148 4.64 -14.16 -15.17
C PRO A 148 3.94 -12.88 -14.71
N SER A 149 4.68 -12.06 -13.98
CA SER A 149 4.22 -10.77 -13.47
C SER A 149 4.10 -9.74 -14.59
N ASN A 150 3.00 -8.97 -14.64
CA ASN A 150 2.79 -7.90 -15.63
C ASN A 150 3.93 -6.84 -15.58
N PRO A 151 4.33 -6.23 -16.73
CA PRO A 151 5.36 -5.19 -16.77
C PRO A 151 5.25 -4.11 -15.68
N PHE A 152 4.04 -3.58 -15.45
CA PHE A 152 3.81 -2.57 -14.41
C PHE A 152 4.04 -3.12 -12.99
N PHE A 153 3.69 -4.39 -12.76
CA PHE A 153 3.87 -5.01 -11.45
C PHE A 153 5.35 -5.31 -11.18
N GLN A 154 6.12 -5.69 -12.21
CA GLN A 154 7.58 -5.80 -12.11
C GLN A 154 8.22 -4.46 -11.74
N PHE A 155 7.82 -3.38 -12.42
CA PHE A 155 8.24 -2.02 -12.08
C PHE A 155 7.88 -1.65 -10.63
N CYS A 156 6.66 -1.97 -10.19
CA CYS A 156 6.25 -1.71 -8.81
C CYS A 156 7.07 -2.49 -7.79
N GLN A 157 7.50 -3.71 -8.10
CA GLN A 157 8.31 -4.51 -7.17
C GLN A 157 9.67 -3.87 -6.92
N GLU A 158 10.33 -3.38 -7.97
CA GLU A 158 11.66 -2.76 -7.88
C GLU A 158 11.59 -1.36 -7.27
N GLN A 159 10.63 -0.54 -7.72
CA GLN A 159 10.58 0.86 -7.34
C GLN A 159 9.92 1.10 -5.99
N ARG A 160 9.10 0.16 -5.48
CA ARG A 160 8.44 0.34 -4.17
C ARG A 160 9.45 0.41 -3.03
N GLN A 161 10.52 -0.39 -3.06
CA GLN A 161 11.56 -0.34 -2.03
C GLN A 161 12.31 0.98 -2.09
N LEU A 162 12.75 1.39 -3.28
CA LEU A 162 13.44 2.67 -3.49
C LEU A 162 12.59 3.87 -3.06
N LEU A 163 11.30 3.87 -3.40
CA LEU A 163 10.38 4.95 -3.04
C LEU A 163 10.05 4.94 -1.54
N MET A 164 10.01 3.76 -0.91
CA MET A 164 9.88 3.65 0.54
C MET A 164 11.13 4.20 1.23
N GLU A 165 12.33 3.78 0.84
CA GLU A 165 13.60 4.27 1.39
C GLU A 165 13.74 5.78 1.22
N GLN A 166 13.41 6.31 0.04
CA GLN A 166 13.45 7.75 -0.23
C GLN A 166 12.53 8.52 0.71
N ILE A 167 11.31 8.03 0.94
CA ILE A 167 10.36 8.68 1.85
C ILE A 167 10.83 8.53 3.30
N THR A 168 11.21 7.34 3.74
CA THR A 168 11.71 7.07 5.11
C THR A 168 12.96 7.88 5.44
N SER A 169 13.85 8.13 4.48
CA SER A 169 15.04 8.95 4.68
C SER A 169 14.74 10.45 4.88
N GLY A 170 13.62 10.95 4.35
CA GLY A 170 13.18 12.33 4.52
C GLY A 170 12.21 12.55 5.68
N LEU A 171 11.69 11.46 6.29
CA LEU A 171 10.75 11.51 7.39
C LEU A 171 11.47 11.79 8.72
N LYS A 172 10.91 12.69 9.53
CA LYS A 172 11.38 12.90 10.91
C LYS A 172 10.99 11.69 11.77
N PRO A 173 11.76 11.35 12.82
CA PRO A 173 11.39 10.27 13.74
C PRO A 173 9.99 10.51 14.33
N GLY A 174 9.03 9.65 13.99
CA GLY A 174 7.63 9.73 14.47
C GLY A 174 6.59 10.11 13.42
N GLU A 175 6.99 10.45 12.20
CA GLU A 175 6.05 10.69 11.09
C GLU A 175 5.58 9.36 10.46
N VAL A 176 4.30 9.30 10.06
CA VAL A 176 3.63 8.05 9.68
C VAL A 176 4.21 7.50 8.37
N GLU A 177 4.67 6.25 8.40
CA GLU A 177 5.13 5.59 7.18
C GLU A 177 4.05 5.57 6.08
N PRO A 178 4.42 5.85 4.81
CA PRO A 178 3.48 5.87 3.71
C PRO A 178 2.82 4.49 3.56
N THR A 179 1.48 4.49 3.53
CA THR A 179 0.71 3.25 3.37
C THR A 179 1.02 2.62 2.01
N LYS A 180 1.03 1.27 1.92
CA LYS A 180 1.27 0.52 0.67
C LYS A 180 0.40 0.99 -0.52
N GLN A 181 -0.80 1.48 -0.23
CA GLN A 181 -1.71 2.05 -1.23
C GLN A 181 -1.19 3.37 -1.80
N GLU A 182 -0.67 4.26 -0.96
CA GLU A 182 -0.11 5.56 -1.39
C GLU A 182 1.15 5.36 -2.22
N LEU A 183 2.05 4.47 -1.78
CA LEU A 183 3.22 4.05 -2.57
C LEU A 183 2.80 3.54 -3.97
N THR A 184 1.75 2.72 -4.03
CA THR A 184 1.25 2.16 -5.30
C THR A 184 0.64 3.24 -6.19
N ARG A 185 -0.04 4.24 -5.60
CA ARG A 185 -0.60 5.38 -6.33
C ARG A 185 0.51 6.23 -6.96
N GLN A 186 1.56 6.56 -6.20
CA GLN A 186 2.70 7.32 -6.71
C GLN A 186 3.46 6.56 -7.81
N LEU A 187 3.63 5.25 -7.64
CA LEU A 187 4.24 4.40 -8.67
C LEU A 187 3.40 4.32 -9.95
N ALA A 188 2.07 4.32 -9.84
CA ALA A 188 1.19 4.37 -11.01
C ALA A 188 1.38 5.68 -11.80
N LEU A 189 1.51 6.80 -11.10
CA LEU A 189 1.83 8.09 -11.74
C LEU A 189 3.20 8.07 -12.40
N LYS A 190 4.24 7.60 -11.69
CA LYS A 190 5.61 7.48 -12.22
C LYS A 190 5.63 6.58 -13.46
N TRP A 191 4.93 5.44 -13.44
CA TRP A 191 4.80 4.56 -14.59
C TRP A 191 4.15 5.25 -15.77
N ASN A 192 3.08 6.02 -15.57
CA ASN A 192 2.43 6.73 -16.67
C ASN A 192 3.36 7.79 -17.28
N SER A 193 4.15 8.47 -16.45
CA SER A 193 5.14 9.47 -16.88
C SER A 193 6.41 8.89 -17.50
N LEU A 194 6.70 7.58 -17.34
CA LEU A 194 7.90 6.97 -17.94
C LEU A 194 7.87 7.05 -19.47
N SER A 195 9.07 7.20 -20.04
CA SER A 195 9.26 7.25 -21.48
C SER A 195 8.96 5.88 -22.13
N PRO A 196 8.57 5.84 -23.41
CA PRO A 196 8.37 4.59 -24.14
C PRO A 196 9.57 3.62 -24.10
N PRO A 197 10.84 4.03 -24.24
CA PRO A 197 11.97 3.10 -24.16
C PRO A 197 12.14 2.51 -22.76
N ASP A 198 11.91 3.28 -21.69
CA ASP A 198 12.01 2.77 -20.33
C ASP A 198 10.92 1.74 -20.04
N LYS A 199 9.69 2.01 -20.48
CA LYS A 199 8.58 1.04 -20.41
C LYS A 199 8.90 -0.23 -21.18
N LYS A 200 9.59 -0.10 -22.33
CA LYS A 200 9.93 -1.23 -23.20
C LYS A 200 10.83 -2.25 -22.49
N VAL A 201 11.77 -1.82 -21.65
CA VAL A 201 12.63 -2.73 -20.87
C VAL A 201 11.79 -3.71 -20.02
N TYR A 202 10.73 -3.20 -19.38
CA TYR A 202 9.82 -4.02 -18.56
C TYR A 202 8.90 -4.90 -19.41
N VAL A 203 8.51 -4.44 -20.61
CA VAL A 203 7.73 -5.23 -21.57
C VAL A 203 8.57 -6.39 -22.11
N ASP A 204 9.80 -6.13 -22.54
CA ASP A 204 10.73 -7.14 -23.05
C ASP A 204 11.05 -8.19 -21.97
N ARG A 205 11.23 -7.76 -20.71
CA ARG A 205 11.43 -8.69 -19.58
C ARG A 205 10.19 -9.55 -19.33
N TYR A 206 8.99 -8.98 -19.46
CA TYR A 206 7.75 -9.73 -19.36
C TYR A 206 7.58 -10.74 -20.49
N GLU A 207 7.91 -10.38 -21.74
CA GLU A 207 7.83 -11.28 -22.89
C GLU A 207 8.74 -12.50 -22.71
N ARG A 208 10.01 -12.30 -22.31
CA ARG A 208 10.91 -13.41 -21.98
C ARG A 208 10.35 -14.31 -20.87
N SER A 209 9.81 -13.70 -19.81
CA SER A 209 9.22 -14.44 -18.70
C SER A 209 7.96 -15.22 -19.11
N LYS A 210 7.22 -14.70 -20.10
CA LYS A 210 6.03 -15.31 -20.67
C LYS A 210 6.35 -16.49 -21.57
N GLU A 211 7.40 -16.39 -22.38
CA GLU A 211 7.90 -17.51 -23.18
C GLU A 211 8.35 -18.67 -22.29
N LYS A 212 9.14 -18.38 -21.25
CA LYS A 212 9.55 -19.38 -20.26
C LYS A 212 8.35 -20.04 -19.59
N TYR A 213 7.37 -19.25 -19.14
CA TYR A 213 6.14 -19.76 -18.55
C TYR A 213 5.35 -20.65 -19.51
N ASN A 214 5.29 -20.30 -20.80
CA ASN A 214 4.59 -21.12 -21.79
C ASN A 214 5.28 -22.47 -21.99
N ALA A 215 6.61 -22.50 -22.08
CA ALA A 215 7.37 -23.75 -22.16
C ALA A 215 7.14 -24.63 -20.91
N GLU A 216 7.27 -24.06 -19.71
CA GLU A 216 7.00 -24.78 -18.45
C GLU A 216 5.55 -25.26 -18.35
N MET A 217 4.59 -24.49 -18.85
CA MET A 217 3.18 -24.89 -18.91
C MET A 217 2.94 -26.05 -19.89
N GLU A 218 3.67 -26.11 -20.99
CA GLU A 218 3.61 -27.24 -21.93
C GLU A 218 4.19 -28.49 -21.29
N ASP A 219 5.33 -28.39 -20.60
CA ASP A 219 5.89 -29.48 -19.79
C ASP A 219 4.91 -29.96 -18.71
N TYR A 220 4.30 -29.03 -17.98
CA TYR A 220 3.31 -29.32 -16.96
C TYR A 220 2.06 -30.00 -17.51
N LYS A 221 1.57 -29.58 -18.68
CA LYS A 221 0.45 -30.22 -19.36
C LYS A 221 0.78 -31.61 -19.90
N ARG A 222 2.05 -31.87 -20.26
CA ARG A 222 2.51 -33.19 -20.70
C ARG A 222 2.72 -34.17 -19.55
N THR A 223 3.06 -33.65 -18.37
CA THR A 223 3.33 -34.45 -17.15
C THR A 223 2.10 -34.68 -16.28
N LYS A 224 1.00 -33.96 -16.52
CA LYS A 224 -0.31 -34.12 -15.87
C LYS A 224 -1.20 -35.05 -16.67
#